data_AF-A0AAQ3PVM3-F1
#
_entry.id   AF-A0AAQ3PVM3-F1
#
_cell.length_a   1.000
_cell.length_b   1.000
_cell.length_c   1.000
_cell.angle_alpha   90.00
_cell.angle_beta   90.00
_cell.angle_gamma   90.00
#
_symmetry.space_group_name_H-M   'P 1'
#
loop_
_entity.id
_entity.type
_entity.pdbx_description
1 polymer ?
#
loop_
_entity_poly.entity_id
_entity_poly.type
_entity_poly.pdbx_seq_one_letter_code
_entity_poly.pdbx_strand_id
1 'polypeptide(L)' 'MSMSCTSHQQDDEDSSFMVAHLEIWPRSQPLEITLHIFRSGCGEWETFKNLHVHMAPTAAVT' A
#
# COMPACT_ATOMS: atom_id res chain seq x y z
N MET A 1 -36.78 26.99 -10.04
CA MET A 1 -35.37 27.46 -10.01
C MET A 1 -34.50 26.21 -9.95
N SER A 2 -33.89 25.84 -11.08
CA SER A 2 -33.04 24.64 -11.16
C SER A 2 -31.63 25.03 -10.70
N MET A 3 -31.13 24.43 -9.62
CA MET A 3 -29.80 24.71 -9.09
C MET A 3 -28.76 24.07 -9.99
N SER A 4 -28.06 24.89 -10.76
CA SER A 4 -26.89 24.47 -11.54
C SER A 4 -25.66 24.71 -10.67
N CYS A 5 -25.24 23.69 -9.94
CA CYS A 5 -23.98 23.72 -9.20
C CYS A 5 -22.83 23.53 -10.20
N THR A 6 -22.36 24.62 -10.81
CA THR A 6 -21.09 24.62 -11.53
C THR A 6 -19.97 24.81 -10.51
N SER A 7 -19.51 23.72 -9.89
CA SER A 7 -18.18 23.73 -9.27
C SER A 7 -17.17 23.42 -10.36
N HIS A 8 -16.41 24.43 -10.75
CA HIS A 8 -15.23 24.28 -11.59
C HIS A 8 -14.30 23.22 -10.96
N GLN A 9 -14.22 22.04 -11.58
CA GLN A 9 -13.16 21.06 -11.38
C GLN A 9 -11.89 21.67 -11.97
N GLN A 10 -11.09 22.27 -11.12
CA GLN A 10 -9.77 22.76 -11.48
C GLN A 10 -8.81 22.19 -10.43
N ASP A 11 -7.89 21.37 -10.94
CA ASP A 11 -6.66 20.87 -10.32
C ASP A 11 -6.71 19.63 -9.40
N ASP A 12 -7.41 18.55 -9.82
CA ASP A 12 -7.01 17.20 -9.41
C ASP A 12 -5.91 16.70 -10.36
N GLU A 13 -4.70 17.29 -10.26
CA GLU A 13 -3.50 16.62 -10.77
C GLU A 13 -3.38 15.27 -10.03
N ASP A 14 -3.64 14.17 -10.74
CA ASP A 14 -3.42 12.77 -10.40
C ASP A 14 -2.82 12.53 -8.99
N SER A 15 -3.68 12.53 -7.96
CA SER A 15 -3.28 12.09 -6.63
C SER A 15 -3.10 10.57 -6.64
N SER A 16 -1.94 10.14 -7.15
CA SER A 16 -1.53 8.74 -7.16
C SER A 16 -1.07 8.37 -5.75
N PHE A 17 -1.85 7.54 -5.06
CA PHE A 17 -1.51 6.99 -3.75
C PHE A 17 -1.23 5.49 -3.86
N MET A 18 -0.45 4.98 -2.90
CA MET A 18 -0.16 3.56 -2.77
C MET A 18 -0.60 3.06 -1.40
N VAL A 19 -1.24 1.89 -1.37
CA VAL A 19 -1.61 1.20 -0.13
C VAL A 19 -0.86 -0.12 -0.07
N ALA A 20 -0.24 -0.42 1.06
CA ALA A 20 0.46 -1.67 1.31
C ALA A 20 -0.23 -2.44 2.44
N HIS A 21 -0.51 -3.72 2.20
CA HIS A 21 -1.04 -4.66 3.19
C HIS A 21 -0.06 -5.83 3.35
N LEU A 22 0.43 -6.03 4.58
CA LEU A 22 1.39 -7.08 4.91
C LEU A 22 0.69 -8.20 5.68
N GLU A 23 0.71 -9.41 5.11
CA GLU A 23 0.23 -10.63 5.74
C GLU A 23 1.42 -11.48 6.19
N ILE A 24 1.42 -11.88 7.46
CA ILE A 24 2.44 -12.76 8.04
C ILE A 24 1.73 -13.98 8.59
N TRP A 25 2.11 -15.17 8.12
CA TRP A 25 1.59 -16.44 8.60
C TRP A 25 2.62 -17.12 9.52
N PRO A 26 2.62 -16.83 10.84
CA PRO A 26 3.68 -17.29 11.76
C PRO A 26 3.73 -18.80 11.99
N ARG A 27 2.74 -19.55 11.49
CA ARG A 27 2.64 -21.02 11.67
C ARG A 27 3.10 -21.82 10.45
N SER A 28 3.43 -21.19 9.32
CA SER A 28 4.02 -21.88 8.17
C SER A 28 5.54 -22.03 8.33
N GLN A 29 6.07 -23.14 7.81
CA GLN A 29 7.52 -23.36 7.65
C GLN A 29 7.78 -23.70 6.18
N PRO A 30 8.51 -22.86 5.43
CA PRO A 30 9.11 -21.58 5.84
C PRO A 30 8.06 -20.52 6.22
N LEU A 31 8.47 -19.52 7.00
CA LEU A 31 7.62 -18.37 7.35
C LEU A 31 7.09 -17.72 6.08
N GLU A 32 5.79 -17.75 5.88
CA GLU A 32 5.15 -17.16 4.71
C GLU A 32 4.81 -15.69 5.00
N ILE A 33 5.43 -14.81 4.22
CA ILE A 33 5.21 -13.37 4.27
C ILE A 33 4.78 -12.91 2.89
N THR A 34 3.61 -12.27 2.83
CA THR A 34 3.00 -11.77 1.61
C THR A 34 2.73 -10.29 1.72
N LEU A 35 3.07 -9.52 0.68
CA LEU A 35 2.78 -8.09 0.56
C LEU A 35 1.84 -7.86 -0.61
N HIS A 36 0.73 -7.16 -0.35
CA HIS A 36 -0.18 -6.68 -1.36
C HIS A 36 -0.01 -5.17 -1.52
N ILE A 37 0.20 -4.70 -2.75
CA ILE A 37 0.34 -3.28 -3.06
C ILE A 37 -0.78 -2.87 -4.00
N PHE A 38 -1.57 -1.88 -3.61
CA PHE A 38 -2.52 -1.20 -4.48
C PHE A 38 -1.94 0.11 -4.99
N ARG A 39 -2.04 0.36 -6.29
CA ARG A 39 -1.65 1.64 -6.91
C ARG A 39 -2.88 2.32 -7.50
N SER A 40 -3.24 3.50 -7.00
CA SER A 40 -4.48 4.17 -7.45
C SER A 40 -4.44 4.56 -8.93
N GLY A 41 -3.27 4.89 -9.49
CA GLY A 41 -3.11 5.22 -10.90
C GLY A 41 -3.37 4.06 -11.86
N CYS A 42 -3.28 2.80 -11.39
CA CYS A 42 -3.55 1.61 -12.20
C CYS A 42 -4.86 0.91 -11.79
N GLY A 43 -5.35 1.15 -10.57
CA GLY A 43 -6.53 0.48 -10.03
C GLY A 43 -6.32 -1.01 -9.74
N GLU A 44 -5.07 -1.47 -9.72
CA GLU A 44 -4.70 -2.89 -9.63
C GLU A 44 -3.96 -3.21 -8.33
N TRP A 45 -4.12 -4.47 -7.90
CA TRP A 45 -3.38 -5.07 -6.79
C TRP A 45 -2.23 -5.93 -7.31
N GLU A 46 -1.01 -5.60 -6.90
CA GLU A 46 0.18 -6.44 -7.07
C GLU A 46 0.40 -7.29 -5.81
N THR A 47 0.75 -8.57 -5.96
CA THR A 47 1.00 -9.49 -4.84
C THR A 47 2.42 -10.04 -4.90
N PHE A 48 3.16 -9.88 -3.80
CA PHE A 48 4.52 -10.39 -3.62
C PHE A 48 4.51 -11.44 -2.50
N LYS A 49 5.00 -12.65 -2.80
CA LYS A 49 5.05 -13.77 -1.85
C LYS A 49 6.48 -14.11 -1.47
N ASN A 50 6.65 -14.89 -0.39
CA ASN A 50 7.95 -15.39 0.08
C ASN A 50 8.94 -14.27 0.40
N LEU A 51 8.47 -13.18 1.00
CA LEU A 51 9.33 -12.07 1.37
C LEU A 51 10.27 -12.46 2.51
N HIS A 52 11.55 -12.09 2.37
CA HIS A 52 12.55 -12.27 3.42
C HIS A 52 12.67 -10.99 4.23
N VAL A 53 12.38 -11.06 5.53
CA VAL A 53 12.54 -9.92 6.45
C VAL A 53 13.94 -9.92 7.03
N HIS A 54 14.67 -8.83 6.80
CA HIS A 54 15.94 -8.56 7.46
C HIS A 54 15.69 -7.68 8.68
N MET A 55 16.01 -8.18 9.87
CA MET A 55 15.99 -7.36 11.09
C MET A 55 17.22 -6.43 11.08
N ALA A 56 17.00 -5.12 11.12
CA ALA A 56 18.09 -4.18 11.33
C ALA A 56 18.53 -4.23 12.81
N PRO A 57 19.84 -4.18 13.10
CA PRO A 57 20.31 -4.11 14.48
C PRO A 57 19.80 -2.82 15.12
N THR A 58 19.03 -2.95 16.19
CA THR A 58 18.69 -1.82 17.06
C THR A 58 19.99 -1.34 17.71
N ALA A 59 20.41 -0.12 17.40
CA ALA A 59 21.42 0.55 18.19
C ALA A 59 20.85 0.70 19.61
N ALA A 60 21.31 -0.11 20.55
CA ALA A 60 21.01 0.08 21.95
C ALA A 60 21.55 1.47 22.34
N VAL A 61 20.65 2.38 22.70
CA VAL A 61 21.04 3.65 23.31
C VAL A 61 21.54 3.31 24.72
N THR A 62 22.85 3.22 24.87
CA THR A 62 23.55 3.11 26.17
C THR A 62 23.65 4.46 26.85
#